data_AF-A0A7S3J1J0-F1
#
_entry.id   AF-A0A7S3J1J0-F1
#
_cell.length_a   1.000
_cell.length_b   1.000
_cell.length_c   1.000
_cell.angle_alpha   90.00
_cell.angle_beta   90.00
_cell.angle_gamma   90.00
#
_symmetry.space_group_name_H-M   'P 1'
#
loop_
_entity.id
_entity.type
_entity.pdbx_description
1 polymer ?
#
loop_
_entity_poly.entity_id
_entity_poly.type
_entity_poly.pdbx_seq_one_letter_code
_entity_poly.pdbx_strand_id
1 'polypeptide(L)'
;MYIWFYNPVANRLVNYLPETLAPNVITLCGFIFSTLPFFVLFWNFGTKFQNEDGMEIPRWFFLFEAVCYFLYRMFDEMDGKQARRTKNSSPLGLLFDHGCDAFSMGLQAMIIAKCFQ
;
A
#
# COMPACT_ATOMS: atom_id res chain seq x y z
N MET A 1 17.26 1.30 5.34
CA MET A 1 16.40 1.69 4.21
C MET A 1 15.56 2.93 4.51
N TYR A 2 14.82 2.98 5.62
CA TYR A 2 13.98 4.13 5.98
C TYR A 2 14.68 5.51 5.95
N ILE A 3 15.71 5.68 6.78
CA ILE A 3 16.46 6.95 6.94
C ILE A 3 17.11 7.39 5.62
N TRP A 4 17.62 6.42 4.86
CA TRP A 4 18.46 6.69 3.69
C TRP A 4 17.68 6.80 2.38
N PHE A 5 16.45 6.28 2.32
CA PHE A 5 15.66 6.22 1.10
C PHE A 5 14.25 6.77 1.28
N TYR A 6 13.38 6.10 2.04
CA TYR A 6 11.97 6.48 2.13
C TYR A 6 11.78 7.90 2.66
N ASN A 7 12.42 8.22 3.77
CA ASN A 7 12.29 9.53 4.40
C ASN A 7 12.75 10.69 3.48
N PRO A 8 13.98 10.68 2.91
CA PRO A 8 14.43 11.76 2.04
C PRO A 8 13.64 11.84 0.72
N VAL A 9 13.26 10.71 0.13
CA VAL A 9 12.45 10.68 -1.09
C VAL A 9 11.06 11.26 -0.82
N ALA A 10 10.37 10.82 0.22
CA ALA A 10 9.05 11.34 0.58
C ALA A 10 9.08 12.84 0.92
N ASN A 11 10.11 13.31 1.65
CA ASN A 11 10.29 14.74 1.92
C ASN A 11 10.40 15.56 0.64
N ARG A 12 11.06 15.03 -0.40
CA ARG A 12 11.16 15.69 -1.70
C ARG A 12 9.83 15.62 -2.47
N LEU A 13 9.22 14.44 -2.53
CA LEU A 13 7.99 14.20 -3.30
C LEU A 13 6.80 15.00 -2.80
N VAL A 14 6.66 15.15 -1.48
CA VAL A 14 5.57 15.92 -0.86
C VAL A 14 5.56 17.37 -1.33
N ASN A 15 6.71 17.96 -1.67
CA ASN A 15 6.78 19.33 -2.18
C ASN A 15 6.16 19.49 -3.58
N TYR A 16 6.04 18.41 -4.35
CA TYR A 16 5.36 18.42 -5.65
C TYR A 16 3.84 18.23 -5.53
N LEU A 17 3.33 17.87 -4.35
CA LEU A 17 1.89 17.77 -4.13
C LEU A 17 1.26 19.16 -3.95
N PRO A 18 0.04 19.38 -4.48
CA PRO A 18 -0.69 20.62 -4.23
C PRO A 18 -1.13 20.69 -2.77
N GLU A 19 -1.15 21.89 -2.20
CA GLU A 19 -1.52 22.09 -0.78
C GLU A 19 -3.02 21.87 -0.51
N THR A 20 -3.83 21.87 -1.57
CA THR A 20 -5.26 21.53 -1.51
C THR A 20 -5.51 20.03 -1.39
N LEU A 21 -4.50 19.19 -1.64
CA LEU A 21 -4.63 17.75 -1.51
C LEU A 21 -4.62 17.35 -0.03
N ALA A 22 -5.76 16.80 0.42
CA ALA A 22 -5.89 16.31 1.77
C ALA A 22 -4.99 15.08 2.02
N PRO A 23 -4.31 15.00 3.18
CA PRO A 23 -3.45 13.86 3.53
C PRO A 23 -4.16 12.50 3.44
N ASN A 24 -5.40 12.42 3.92
CA ASN A 24 -6.17 11.18 3.89
C ASN A 24 -6.45 10.66 2.47
N VAL A 25 -6.38 11.52 1.44
CA VAL A 25 -6.49 11.07 0.04
C VAL A 25 -5.22 10.30 -0.36
N ILE A 26 -4.06 10.72 0.14
CA ILE A 26 -2.78 10.02 -0.07
C ILE A 26 -2.83 8.66 0.63
N THR A 27 -3.29 8.61 1.88
CA THR A 27 -3.53 7.36 2.63
C THR A 27 -4.46 6.43 1.85
N LEU A 28 -5.60 6.94 1.37
CA LEU A 28 -6.55 6.15 0.57
C LEU A 28 -5.94 5.63 -0.74
N CYS A 29 -5.14 6.45 -1.43
CA CYS A 29 -4.41 6.00 -2.61
C CYS A 29 -3.44 4.87 -2.27
N GLY A 30 -2.68 5.00 -1.18
CA GLY A 30 -1.80 3.95 -0.66
C GLY A 30 -2.56 2.66 -0.38
N PHE A 31 -3.71 2.78 0.28
CA PHE A 31 -4.60 1.66 0.58
C PHE A 31 -5.16 0.96 -0.67
N ILE A 32 -5.44 1.70 -1.74
CA ILE A 32 -5.83 1.09 -3.03
C ILE A 32 -4.67 0.24 -3.57
N PHE A 33 -3.43 0.75 -3.54
CA PHE A 33 -2.28 -0.03 -3.98
C PHE A 33 -1.99 -1.24 -3.09
N SER A 34 -2.25 -1.19 -1.78
CA SER A 34 -2.06 -2.35 -0.91
C SER A 34 -3.15 -3.42 -1.10
N THR A 35 -4.36 -3.03 -1.48
CA THR A 35 -5.51 -3.95 -1.62
C THR A 35 -5.66 -4.52 -3.03
N LEU A 36 -5.22 -3.79 -4.06
CA LEU A 36 -5.37 -4.18 -5.47
C LEU A 36 -4.75 -5.56 -5.79
N PRO A 37 -3.55 -5.93 -5.33
CA PRO A 37 -2.98 -7.25 -5.59
C PRO A 37 -3.80 -8.39 -5.00
N PHE A 38 -4.42 -8.21 -3.83
CA PHE A 38 -5.31 -9.20 -3.25
C PHE A 38 -6.47 -9.51 -4.22
N PHE A 39 -7.13 -8.48 -4.73
CA PHE A 39 -8.23 -8.68 -5.68
C PHE A 39 -7.75 -9.29 -6.99
N VAL A 40 -6.62 -8.82 -7.55
CA VAL A 40 -6.06 -9.40 -8.78
C VAL A 40 -5.75 -10.89 -8.60
N LEU A 41 -5.15 -11.27 -7.47
CA LEU A 41 -4.78 -12.66 -7.20
C LEU A 41 -6.02 -13.56 -7.06
N PHE A 42 -6.96 -13.20 -6.20
CA PHE A 42 -8.11 -14.05 -5.90
C PHE A 42 -9.16 -14.05 -7.02
N TRP A 43 -9.23 -12.98 -7.82
CA TRP A 43 -10.11 -12.92 -9.00
C TRP A 43 -9.61 -13.78 -10.15
N ASN A 44 -8.31 -13.76 -10.45
CA ASN A 44 -7.75 -14.47 -11.61
C ASN A 44 -7.35 -15.92 -11.31
N PHE A 45 -6.99 -16.24 -10.06
CA PHE A 45 -6.45 -17.54 -9.67
C PHE A 45 -7.32 -18.27 -8.64
N GLY A 46 -8.59 -17.85 -8.52
CA GLY A 46 -9.58 -18.48 -7.66
C GLY A 46 -9.46 -18.12 -6.18
N THR A 47 -10.52 -18.42 -5.43
CA THR A 47 -10.69 -18.01 -4.03
C THR A 47 -10.11 -18.99 -3.01
N LYS A 48 -9.73 -20.19 -3.44
CA LYS A 48 -9.03 -21.17 -2.62
C LYS A 48 -7.59 -20.71 -2.39
N PHE A 49 -7.07 -20.99 -1.20
CA PHE A 49 -5.66 -20.74 -0.87
C PHE A 49 -4.73 -21.76 -1.53
N GLN A 50 -5.18 -23.00 -1.69
CA GLN A 50 -4.47 -24.00 -2.49
C GLN A 50 -4.66 -23.75 -3.97
N ASN A 51 -3.55 -23.78 -4.71
CA ASN A 51 -3.58 -23.67 -6.16
C ASN A 51 -4.03 -25.01 -6.78
N GLU A 52 -4.89 -24.96 -7.80
CA GLU A 52 -5.32 -26.16 -8.53
C GLU A 52 -4.17 -26.67 -9.42
N ASP A 53 -4.16 -27.98 -9.70
CA ASP A 53 -3.09 -28.59 -10.51
C ASP A 53 -2.92 -27.86 -11.86
N GLY A 54 -1.72 -27.32 -12.08
CA GLY A 54 -1.38 -26.57 -13.30
C GLY A 54 -1.71 -25.07 -13.26
N MET A 55 -2.29 -24.54 -12.17
CA MET A 55 -2.49 -23.09 -11.97
C MET A 55 -1.42 -22.50 -11.05
N GLU A 56 -0.19 -22.37 -11.56
CA GLU A 56 0.87 -21.66 -10.85
C GLU A 56 0.66 -20.13 -10.92
N ILE A 57 0.92 -19.44 -9.81
CA ILE A 57 0.89 -17.97 -9.79
C ILE A 57 2.03 -17.44 -10.68
N PRO A 58 1.73 -16.66 -11.73
CA PRO A 58 2.73 -16.26 -12.71
C PRO A 58 3.70 -15.23 -12.13
N ARG A 59 4.96 -15.26 -12.58
CA ARG A 59 6.05 -14.39 -12.09
C ARG A 59 5.74 -12.89 -12.16
N TRP A 60 4.95 -12.46 -13.14
CA TRP A 60 4.55 -11.05 -13.26
C TRP A 60 3.75 -10.57 -12.05
N PHE A 61 2.99 -11.46 -11.38
CA PHE A 61 2.20 -11.10 -10.21
C PHE A 61 3.11 -10.65 -9.06
N PHE A 62 4.25 -11.32 -8.86
CA PHE A 62 5.21 -10.94 -7.82
C PHE A 62 5.87 -9.58 -8.11
N LEU A 63 6.15 -9.28 -9.38
CA LEU A 63 6.64 -7.96 -9.76
C LEU A 63 5.55 -6.89 -9.54
N PHE A 64 4.32 -7.20 -9.92
CA PHE A 64 3.17 -6.33 -9.69
C PHE A 64 2.94 -6.04 -8.20
N GLU A 65 2.94 -7.08 -7.36
CA GLU A 65 2.89 -6.99 -5.90
C GLU A 65 4.01 -6.09 -5.37
N ALA A 66 5.26 -6.32 -5.80
CA ALA A 66 6.40 -5.51 -5.35
C ALA A 66 6.24 -4.02 -5.70
N VAL A 67 5.74 -3.70 -6.89
CA VAL A 67 5.46 -2.31 -7.30
C VAL A 67 4.33 -1.70 -6.47
N CYS A 68 3.23 -2.42 -6.30
CA CYS A 68 2.09 -1.99 -5.49
C CYS A 68 2.48 -1.75 -4.04
N TYR A 69 3.22 -2.66 -3.42
CA TYR A 69 3.73 -2.52 -2.07
C TYR A 69 4.69 -1.34 -1.93
N PHE A 70 5.57 -1.14 -2.92
CA PHE A 70 6.47 0.02 -2.94
C PHE A 70 5.71 1.34 -2.97
N LEU A 71 4.66 1.45 -3.80
CA LEU A 71 3.82 2.64 -3.90
C LEU A 71 3.02 2.87 -2.62
N TYR A 72 2.36 1.84 -2.08
CA TYR A 72 1.67 1.88 -0.79
C TYR A 72 2.60 2.44 0.29
N ARG A 73 3.80 1.85 0.44
CA ARG A 73 4.76 2.25 1.47
C ARG A 73 5.28 3.68 1.29
N MET A 74 5.42 4.15 0.04
CA MET A 74 5.82 5.53 -0.22
C MET A 74 4.70 6.51 0.13
N PHE A 75 3.44 6.18 -0.19
CA PHE A 75 2.29 7.04 0.10
C PHE A 75 1.98 7.14 1.59
N ASP A 76 2.07 6.04 2.32
CA ASP A 76 2.06 5.98 3.79
C ASP A 76 3.10 6.97 4.38
N GLU A 77 4.36 6.93 3.92
CA GLU A 77 5.38 7.86 4.43
C GLU A 77 5.14 9.34 4.01
N MET A 78 4.38 9.58 2.93
CA MET A 78 4.10 10.92 2.40
C MET A 78 2.89 11.58 3.08
N ASP A 79 1.89 10.85 3.52
CA ASP A 79 0.65 11.44 4.04
C ASP A 79 0.88 12.28 5.31
N GLY A 80 1.66 11.78 6.27
CA GLY A 80 1.95 12.48 7.52
C GLY A 80 2.84 13.69 7.27
N LYS A 81 3.69 13.64 6.25
CA LYS A 81 4.48 14.79 5.81
C LYS A 81 3.62 15.86 5.18
N GLN A 82 2.68 15.48 4.31
CA GLN A 82 1.70 16.40 3.76
C GLN A 82 0.85 17.00 4.88
N ALA A 83 0.40 16.20 5.85
CA ALA A 83 -0.38 16.68 6.99
C ALA A 83 0.36 17.74 7.81
N ARG A 84 1.67 17.55 8.05
CA ARG A 84 2.52 18.55 8.71
C ARG A 84 2.71 19.79 7.85
N ARG A 85 2.95 19.62 6.54
CA ARG A 85 3.13 20.73 5.58
C ARG A 85 1.90 21.62 5.51
N THR A 86 0.71 21.03 5.40
CA THR A 86 -0.55 21.77 5.27
C THR A 86 -1.21 22.10 6.62
N LYS A 87 -0.55 21.82 7.75
CA LYS A 87 -1.06 22.01 9.12
C LYS A 87 -2.42 21.32 9.37
N ASN A 88 -2.65 20.17 8.72
CA ASN A 88 -3.87 19.36 8.83
C ASN A 88 -3.65 18.04 9.60
N SER A 89 -2.62 17.96 10.45
CA SER A 89 -2.42 16.80 11.32
C SER A 89 -3.56 16.68 12.34
N SER A 90 -4.17 15.50 12.46
CA SER A 90 -5.30 15.25 13.36
C SER A 90 -5.31 13.81 13.90
N PRO A 91 -5.93 13.55 15.08
CA PRO A 91 -6.10 12.20 15.60
C PRO A 91 -6.90 11.28 14.66
N LEU A 92 -7.88 11.84 13.94
CA LEU A 92 -8.67 11.08 12.96
C LEU A 92 -7.83 10.65 11.76
N GLY A 93 -6.94 11.52 11.27
CA GLY A 93 -6.01 11.18 10.19
C GLY A 93 -5.08 10.04 10.58
N LEU A 94 -4.51 10.09 11.80
CA LEU A 94 -3.66 9.01 12.33
C LEU A 94 -4.43 7.70 12.51
N LEU A 95 -5.68 7.76 12.99
CA LEU A 95 -6.54 6.57 13.10
C LEU A 95 -6.84 5.96 11.72
N PHE A 96 -7.09 6.81 10.72
CA PHE A 96 -7.37 6.35 9.35
C PHE A 96 -6.15 5.67 8.73
N ASP A 97 -4.97 6.27 8.87
CA ASP A 97 -3.69 5.72 8.40
C ASP A 97 -3.39 4.35 9.03
N HIS A 98 -3.31 4.29 10.36
CA HIS A 98 -3.07 3.02 11.07
C HIS A 98 -4.16 1.96 10.83
N GLY A 99 -5.41 2.39 10.63
CA GLY A 99 -6.49 1.49 10.25
C GLY A 99 -6.26 0.86 8.87
N CYS A 100 -5.83 1.66 7.89
CA CYS A 100 -5.46 1.17 6.56
C CYS A 100 -4.25 0.23 6.62
N ASP A 101 -3.25 0.53 7.44
CA ASP A 101 -2.09 -0.34 7.66
C ASP A 101 -2.47 -1.70 8.23
N ALA A 102 -3.31 -1.71 9.27
CA ALA A 102 -3.77 -2.95 9.91
C ALA A 102 -4.54 -3.84 8.92
N PHE A 103 -5.42 -3.25 8.11
CA PHE A 103 -6.15 -3.99 7.08
C PHE A 103 -5.23 -4.49 5.97
N SER A 104 -4.31 -3.65 5.50
CA SER A 104 -3.30 -4.00 4.48
C SER A 104 -2.44 -5.19 4.93
N MET A 105 -2.01 -5.20 6.20
CA MET A 105 -1.27 -6.33 6.77
C MET A 105 -2.06 -7.65 6.71
N GLY A 106 -3.35 -7.61 7.04
CA GLY A 106 -4.22 -8.79 6.96
C GLY A 106 -4.37 -9.31 5.52
N LEU A 107 -4.56 -8.44 4.55
CA LEU A 107 -4.62 -8.82 3.13
C LEU A 107 -3.30 -9.42 2.64
N GLN A 108 -2.17 -8.82 3.03
CA GLN A 108 -0.84 -9.29 2.65
C GLN A 108 -0.55 -10.69 3.18
N ALA A 109 -0.98 -10.99 4.41
CA ALA A 109 -0.90 -12.35 4.95
C ALA A 109 -1.67 -13.36 4.09
N MET A 110 -2.85 -12.99 3.57
CA MET A 110 -3.64 -13.85 2.68
C MET A 110 -3.00 -14.03 1.30
N ILE A 111 -2.43 -12.97 0.72
CA ILE A 111 -1.68 -13.03 -0.55
C ILE A 111 -0.53 -14.02 -0.41
N ILE A 112 0.28 -13.87 0.64
CA ILE A 112 1.39 -14.76 0.96
C ILE A 112 0.89 -16.20 1.09
N ALA A 113 -0.15 -16.44 1.90
CA ALA A 113 -0.69 -17.78 2.10
C ALA A 113 -1.08 -18.47 0.78
N LYS A 114 -1.69 -17.74 -0.16
CA LYS A 114 -2.07 -18.26 -1.48
C LYS A 114 -0.87 -18.47 -2.43
N CYS A 115 0.18 -17.66 -2.31
CA CYS A 115 1.36 -17.80 -3.16
C CYS A 115 2.25 -18.99 -2.78
N PHE A 116 2.15 -19.49 -1.54
CA PHE A 116 2.98 -20.59 -1.02
C PHE A 116 2.28 -21.95 -0.93
N GLN A 117 0.99 -22.05 -1.28
CA GLN A 117 0.18 -23.28 -1.22
C GLN A 117 -0.24 -23.75 -2.61
#